data_AF-A0A957SZQ7-F1
#
_entry.id   AF-A0A957SZQ7-F1
#
_cell.length_a   1.000
_cell.length_b   1.000
_cell.length_c   1.000
_cell.angle_alpha   90.00
_cell.angle_beta   90.00
_cell.angle_gamma   90.00
#
_symmetry.space_group_name_H-M   'P 1'
#
loop_
_entity.id
_entity.type
_entity.pdbx_description
1 polymer ?
#
loop_
_entity_poly.entity_id
_entity_poly.type
_entity_poly.pdbx_seq_one_letter_code
_entity_poly.pdbx_strand_id
1 'polypeptide(L)'
;MKPRLLILTVAVTFCYGIWSIAQVYLPALHTVDIMAMRSIADAFDNHAAVSQVATNGATGVTGAAVSAPQHWQATATVSTLPIYTDALDGLWQSWSWSTTTSDWTTEPIHSGSASLAVTYDAGWGAFYLHAIDPIARQDYDLIRFWVHGGTTGGQVLRVVLADESNSFLGENVEVTVPANQWQLVEVNLSDLGNLSYISGIALQEGTGAAPATFYIDDYELVDLDLPPTPTPEPIAGPALIVDAGAERHPINPDIYGINYADETLAQAVNL
;
A
#
# COMPACT_ATOMS: atom_id res chain seq x y z
N MET A 1 -40.84 -10.35 61.23
CA MET A 1 -41.93 -10.07 60.27
C MET A 1 -41.45 -10.45 58.87
N LYS A 2 -42.35 -10.79 57.93
CA LYS A 2 -42.00 -11.18 56.53
C LYS A 2 -42.75 -10.31 55.50
N PRO A 3 -42.04 -9.56 54.64
CA PRO A 3 -42.44 -9.29 53.27
C PRO A 3 -41.71 -10.32 52.36
N ARG A 4 -42.41 -11.24 51.69
CA ARG A 4 -43.17 -11.08 50.43
C ARG A 4 -42.28 -10.79 49.21
N LEU A 5 -41.85 -11.89 48.58
CA LEU A 5 -41.40 -12.00 47.19
C LEU A 5 -42.44 -11.43 46.23
N LEU A 6 -42.00 -10.73 45.19
CA LEU A 6 -42.78 -10.45 43.98
C LEU A 6 -42.02 -11.04 42.79
N ILE A 7 -42.65 -11.96 42.06
CA ILE A 7 -42.10 -12.52 40.82
C ILE A 7 -42.69 -11.71 39.66
N LEU A 8 -41.82 -11.17 38.80
CA LEU A 8 -42.23 -10.71 37.47
C LEU A 8 -41.44 -11.50 36.43
N THR A 9 -42.08 -12.52 35.86
CA THR A 9 -41.52 -13.29 34.75
C THR A 9 -41.77 -12.54 33.45
N VAL A 10 -40.69 -12.07 32.80
CA VAL A 10 -40.69 -11.81 31.36
C VAL A 10 -39.57 -12.65 30.77
N ALA A 11 -39.95 -13.68 30.02
CA ALA A 11 -39.00 -14.58 29.37
C ALA A 11 -38.94 -14.27 27.87
N VAL A 12 -37.79 -13.83 27.40
CA VAL A 12 -37.40 -13.85 25.97
C VAL A 12 -35.94 -14.34 25.90
N THR A 13 -35.78 -15.63 25.64
CA THR A 13 -34.52 -16.35 25.31
C THR A 13 -34.68 -16.88 23.87
N PHE A 14 -33.69 -17.20 23.04
CA PHE A 14 -32.20 -17.33 23.06
C PHE A 14 -31.66 -16.71 21.73
N CYS A 15 -30.38 -16.65 21.30
CA CYS A 15 -29.01 -16.96 21.77
C CYS A 15 -28.05 -16.15 20.84
N TYR A 16 -26.72 -16.07 20.95
CA TYR A 16 -25.67 -16.56 21.87
C TYR A 16 -24.85 -15.30 22.33
N GLY A 17 -23.68 -15.32 22.97
CA GLY A 17 -22.76 -16.35 23.49
C GLY A 17 -21.76 -15.68 24.46
N ILE A 18 -21.01 -16.47 25.25
CA ILE A 18 -20.32 -15.96 26.45
C ILE A 18 -18.79 -16.06 26.31
N TRP A 19 -18.08 -14.99 26.70
CA TRP A 19 -16.75 -15.10 27.30
C TRP A 19 -16.84 -14.76 28.79
N SER A 20 -16.20 -15.57 29.62
CA SER A 20 -16.23 -15.44 31.09
C SER A 20 -14.80 -15.53 31.62
N ILE A 21 -14.40 -14.55 32.44
CA ILE A 21 -13.10 -14.52 33.11
C ILE A 21 -13.37 -14.49 34.61
N ALA A 22 -12.88 -15.51 35.32
CA ALA A 22 -12.97 -15.57 36.78
C ALA A 22 -11.91 -14.66 37.41
N GLN A 23 -12.31 -13.83 38.38
CA GLN A 23 -11.44 -12.83 39.00
C GLN A 23 -11.13 -13.21 40.45
N VAL A 24 -9.85 -13.44 40.78
CA VAL A 24 -9.40 -13.76 42.15
C VAL A 24 -8.10 -13.02 42.50
N TYR A 25 -8.25 -12.03 43.39
CA TYR A 25 -7.27 -11.42 44.31
C TYR A 25 -5.95 -10.77 43.79
N LEU A 26 -5.82 -9.48 44.13
CA LEU A 26 -4.59 -8.67 44.26
C LEU A 26 -3.83 -9.02 45.58
N PRO A 27 -2.60 -8.52 45.89
CA PRO A 27 -1.88 -7.34 45.35
C PRO A 27 -0.40 -7.63 44.91
N ALA A 28 0.48 -6.68 44.53
CA ALA A 28 0.50 -5.23 44.72
C ALA A 28 1.35 -4.43 43.69
N LEU A 29 1.11 -3.10 43.67
CA LEU A 29 1.89 -1.99 43.08
C LEU A 29 1.91 -1.76 41.55
N HIS A 30 1.85 -0.45 41.21
CA HIS A 30 2.12 0.21 39.93
C HIS A 30 1.26 -0.20 38.71
N THR A 31 -0.02 0.19 38.77
CA THR A 31 -0.89 0.32 37.61
C THR A 31 -0.59 1.62 36.84
N VAL A 32 -0.36 1.52 35.53
CA VAL A 32 -0.48 2.67 34.59
C VAL A 32 -1.96 2.85 34.24
N ASP A 33 -2.44 4.09 34.22
CA ASP A 33 -3.88 4.37 34.29
C ASP A 33 -4.64 4.14 32.98
N ILE A 34 -5.49 3.10 32.97
CA ILE A 34 -6.35 2.70 31.84
C ILE A 34 -7.56 3.63 31.67
N MET A 35 -7.90 4.51 32.63
CA MET A 35 -9.01 5.45 32.46
C MET A 35 -8.75 6.57 31.44
N ALA A 36 -7.48 6.84 31.09
CA ALA A 36 -7.12 7.93 30.18
C ALA A 36 -7.75 7.84 28.78
N MET A 37 -8.03 6.63 28.27
CA MET A 37 -8.53 6.44 26.89
C MET A 37 -10.05 6.59 26.73
N ARG A 38 -10.87 6.50 27.79
CA ARG A 38 -12.34 6.64 27.66
C ARG A 38 -12.80 8.08 27.48
N SER A 39 -12.08 9.06 28.03
CA SER A 39 -12.46 10.47 28.01
C SER A 39 -12.46 11.12 26.62
N ILE A 40 -11.89 10.47 25.59
CA ILE A 40 -11.83 10.98 24.22
C ILE A 40 -13.04 10.51 23.41
N ALA A 41 -13.53 9.28 23.62
CA ALA A 41 -14.73 8.76 22.95
C ALA A 41 -16.01 9.43 23.47
N ASP A 42 -16.18 9.48 24.80
CA ASP A 42 -17.38 10.03 25.47
C ASP A 42 -17.59 11.55 25.20
N ALA A 43 -16.60 12.23 24.60
CA ALA A 43 -16.68 13.64 24.21
C ALA A 43 -17.34 13.88 22.83
N PHE A 44 -17.40 12.87 21.95
CA PHE A 44 -17.90 13.03 20.57
C PHE A 44 -19.38 12.64 20.38
N ASP A 45 -19.91 11.69 21.16
CA ASP A 45 -21.26 11.14 20.96
C ASP A 45 -22.43 12.08 21.34
N ASN A 46 -22.16 13.24 21.97
CA ASN A 46 -23.22 14.08 22.56
C ASN A 46 -23.79 15.17 21.62
N HIS A 47 -23.80 14.94 20.31
CA HIS A 47 -24.53 15.79 19.34
C HIS A 47 -25.68 15.01 18.69
N ALA A 48 -26.76 14.85 19.46
CA ALA A 48 -27.98 14.19 19.03
C ALA A 48 -28.61 14.83 17.78
N ALA A 49 -29.28 14.02 16.96
CA ALA A 49 -29.75 14.39 15.63
C ALA A 49 -30.70 15.62 15.62
N VAL A 50 -30.24 16.72 15.06
CA VAL A 50 -31.06 17.91 14.76
C VAL A 50 -31.63 17.78 13.35
N SER A 51 -32.92 17.42 13.25
CA SER A 51 -33.65 17.40 11.97
C SER A 51 -33.84 18.83 11.45
N GLN A 52 -33.15 19.20 10.37
CA GLN A 52 -33.29 20.52 9.75
C GLN A 52 -34.51 20.57 8.82
N VAL A 53 -35.65 21.03 9.36
CA VAL A 53 -36.79 21.47 8.54
C VAL A 53 -36.48 22.87 8.00
N ALA A 54 -36.03 22.94 6.74
CA ALA A 54 -35.74 24.21 6.09
C ALA A 54 -37.00 25.07 5.91
N THR A 55 -37.03 26.25 6.55
CA THR A 55 -38.04 27.29 6.31
C THR A 55 -37.35 28.60 5.99
N ASN A 56 -37.48 29.06 4.74
CA ASN A 56 -36.79 30.25 4.26
C ASN A 56 -37.53 31.53 4.67
N GLY A 57 -36.99 32.25 5.67
CA GLY A 57 -37.41 33.60 6.06
C GLY A 57 -36.19 34.51 6.24
N ALA A 58 -35.98 35.45 5.32
CA ALA A 58 -34.80 36.31 5.33
C ALA A 58 -34.96 37.56 6.22
N THR A 59 -33.88 38.01 6.87
CA THR A 59 -33.30 39.37 6.68
C THR A 59 -32.07 39.67 7.55
N GLY A 60 -30.97 40.08 6.90
CA GLY A 60 -30.05 41.10 7.43
C GLY A 60 -28.79 40.65 8.19
N VAL A 61 -27.96 41.68 8.45
CA VAL A 61 -26.75 41.72 9.30
C VAL A 61 -25.49 40.99 8.79
N THR A 62 -24.69 41.78 8.06
CA THR A 62 -23.21 41.79 7.99
C THR A 62 -22.43 40.84 8.91
N GLY A 63 -21.55 40.02 8.33
CA GLY A 63 -20.51 39.30 9.08
C GLY A 63 -20.21 37.90 8.57
N ALA A 64 -19.92 37.74 7.27
CA ALA A 64 -19.52 36.45 6.70
C ALA A 64 -18.10 36.05 7.17
N ALA A 65 -17.99 35.55 8.40
CA ALA A 65 -16.91 34.66 8.76
C ALA A 65 -17.01 33.45 7.83
N VAL A 66 -16.10 33.36 6.87
CA VAL A 66 -16.09 32.24 5.92
C VAL A 66 -15.82 30.98 6.73
N SER A 67 -16.83 30.12 6.87
CA SER A 67 -16.64 28.81 7.47
C SER A 67 -15.57 28.09 6.66
N ALA A 68 -14.43 27.80 7.28
CA ALA A 68 -13.45 26.91 6.69
C ALA A 68 -14.18 25.62 6.27
N PRO A 69 -13.88 25.04 5.09
CA PRO A 69 -14.40 23.73 4.77
C PRO A 69 -14.06 22.79 5.92
N GLN A 70 -15.04 22.04 6.43
CA GLN A 70 -14.71 20.99 7.39
C GLN A 70 -13.86 19.97 6.64
N HIS A 71 -12.54 20.06 6.83
CA HIS A 71 -11.58 19.09 6.36
C HIS A 71 -12.03 17.73 6.89
N TRP A 72 -12.59 16.91 6.00
CA TRP A 72 -12.85 15.51 6.25
C TRP A 72 -11.47 14.89 6.47
N GLN A 73 -11.13 14.58 7.71
CA GLN A 73 -9.95 13.79 7.99
C GLN A 73 -10.26 12.37 7.53
N ALA A 74 -9.88 12.07 6.29
CA ALA A 74 -9.81 10.71 5.80
C ALA A 74 -8.77 9.98 6.66
N THR A 75 -9.23 9.07 7.50
CA THR A 75 -8.38 8.06 8.11
C THR A 75 -7.98 7.12 6.98
N ALA A 76 -6.75 7.25 6.46
CA ALA A 76 -6.23 6.31 5.48
C ALA A 76 -6.25 4.89 6.08
N THR A 77 -7.00 4.00 5.45
CA THR A 77 -7.22 2.63 5.90
C THR A 77 -6.20 1.68 5.30
N VAL A 78 -4.97 1.74 5.83
CA VAL A 78 -3.88 0.83 5.46
C VAL A 78 -4.36 -0.63 5.52
N SER A 79 -4.26 -1.33 4.39
CA SER A 79 -4.65 -2.72 4.22
C SER A 79 -3.41 -3.54 3.85
N THR A 80 -3.29 -4.77 4.37
CA THR A 80 -2.07 -5.56 4.17
C THR A 80 -2.36 -7.02 3.86
N LEU A 81 -1.46 -7.63 3.07
CA LEU A 81 -1.47 -9.05 2.75
C LEU A 81 -0.26 -9.69 3.42
N PRO A 82 -0.46 -10.59 4.42
CA PRO A 82 0.65 -11.22 5.12
C PRO A 82 1.46 -12.13 4.19
N ILE A 83 2.75 -12.19 4.48
CA ILE A 83 3.72 -13.10 3.87
C ILE A 83 4.36 -13.96 4.98
N TYR A 84 4.74 -13.33 6.11
CA TYR A 84 5.20 -14.02 7.31
C TYR A 84 4.75 -13.30 8.58
N THR A 85 4.04 -14.02 9.46
CA THR A 85 3.61 -13.56 10.80
C THR A 85 3.67 -14.76 11.75
N ASP A 86 4.76 -14.94 12.50
CA ASP A 86 5.12 -16.16 13.26
C ASP A 86 5.25 -17.47 12.43
N ALA A 87 4.74 -17.48 11.20
CA ALA A 87 4.79 -18.56 10.22
C ALA A 87 4.62 -17.97 8.81
N LEU A 88 5.05 -18.71 7.78
CA LEU A 88 4.77 -18.36 6.38
C LEU A 88 3.26 -18.45 6.12
N ASP A 89 2.69 -17.41 5.51
CA ASP A 89 1.26 -17.40 5.18
C ASP A 89 0.91 -18.44 4.10
N GLY A 90 -0.30 -19.00 4.19
CA GLY A 90 -0.78 -20.09 3.34
C GLY A 90 -0.92 -19.74 1.86
N LEU A 91 -0.83 -18.47 1.46
CA LEU A 91 -0.81 -18.01 0.07
C LEU A 91 0.59 -18.07 -0.57
N TRP A 92 1.65 -18.41 0.18
CA TRP A 92 3.03 -18.36 -0.29
C TRP A 92 3.75 -19.72 -0.22
N GLN A 93 4.75 -19.90 -1.09
CA GLN A 93 5.61 -21.08 -1.14
C GLN A 93 7.07 -20.67 -1.28
N SER A 94 7.97 -21.30 -0.51
CA SER A 94 9.41 -21.12 -0.70
C SER A 94 9.89 -21.86 -1.94
N TRP A 95 10.29 -21.10 -2.97
CA TRP A 95 10.93 -21.55 -4.20
C TRP A 95 12.44 -21.14 -4.19
N SER A 96 12.98 -20.95 -2.99
CA SER A 96 14.34 -20.47 -2.71
C SER A 96 15.45 -21.35 -3.30
N TRP A 97 16.57 -20.74 -3.69
CA TRP A 97 17.76 -21.46 -4.20
C TRP A 97 19.03 -21.05 -3.48
N SER A 98 19.97 -22.00 -3.31
CA SER A 98 21.23 -21.80 -2.58
C SER A 98 21.03 -21.09 -1.23
N THR A 99 19.93 -21.42 -0.56
CA THR A 99 19.43 -20.75 0.64
C THR A 99 18.74 -21.78 1.52
N THR A 100 19.09 -21.79 2.80
CA THR A 100 18.46 -22.61 3.85
C THR A 100 17.64 -21.70 4.75
N THR A 101 16.39 -22.06 5.03
CA THR A 101 15.48 -21.30 5.89
C THR A 101 15.11 -22.04 7.17
N SER A 102 14.70 -21.29 8.19
CA SER A 102 14.02 -21.83 9.37
C SER A 102 12.90 -20.88 9.79
N ASP A 103 11.69 -21.25 9.42
CA ASP A 103 10.46 -20.46 9.54
C ASP A 103 9.98 -20.30 10.99
N TRP A 104 10.74 -20.80 11.97
CA TRP A 104 10.47 -20.67 13.41
C TRP A 104 11.77 -20.49 14.21
N THR A 105 12.20 -19.25 14.40
CA THR A 105 13.38 -18.88 15.21
C THR A 105 12.98 -18.03 16.41
N THR A 106 13.33 -18.47 17.62
CA THR A 106 12.90 -17.81 18.88
C THR A 106 13.87 -16.75 19.42
N GLU A 107 15.02 -16.56 18.78
CA GLU A 107 15.98 -15.48 19.06
C GLU A 107 16.80 -15.17 17.80
N PRO A 108 16.82 -13.95 17.25
CA PRO A 108 16.02 -12.79 17.65
C PRO A 108 14.55 -12.93 17.23
N ILE A 109 13.68 -12.13 17.86
CA ILE A 109 12.27 -11.91 17.46
C ILE A 109 12.06 -10.39 17.39
N HIS A 110 11.24 -9.90 16.45
CA HIS A 110 10.72 -8.52 16.46
C HIS A 110 9.32 -8.47 17.09
N SER A 111 8.45 -9.39 16.66
CA SER A 111 7.01 -9.41 16.92
C SER A 111 6.54 -10.83 17.25
N GLY A 112 5.35 -10.98 17.84
CA GLY A 112 4.76 -12.30 18.12
C GLY A 112 5.62 -13.19 19.02
N SER A 113 6.20 -14.25 18.44
CA SER A 113 6.84 -15.40 19.10
C SER A 113 7.96 -16.09 18.30
N ALA A 114 8.08 -15.83 16.99
CA ALA A 114 9.13 -16.38 16.14
C ALA A 114 9.43 -15.47 14.93
N SER A 115 10.71 -15.41 14.55
CA SER A 115 11.18 -14.84 13.28
C SER A 115 11.55 -15.92 12.27
N LEU A 116 11.58 -15.56 10.99
CA LEU A 116 12.12 -16.38 9.91
C LEU A 116 13.64 -16.17 9.83
N ALA A 117 14.42 -17.24 10.06
CA ALA A 117 15.85 -17.22 9.77
C ALA A 117 16.11 -17.61 8.30
N VAL A 118 16.96 -16.84 7.62
CA VAL A 118 17.40 -17.07 6.25
C VAL A 118 18.92 -17.15 6.22
N THR A 119 19.49 -18.20 5.62
CA THR A 119 20.94 -18.33 5.39
C THR A 119 21.20 -18.58 3.91
N TYR A 120 21.92 -17.67 3.26
CA TYR A 120 22.48 -17.92 1.94
C TYR A 120 23.64 -18.91 2.06
N ASP A 121 23.56 -20.03 1.34
CA ASP A 121 24.55 -21.10 1.31
C ASP A 121 25.62 -20.89 0.22
N ALA A 122 25.28 -20.11 -0.82
CA ALA A 122 26.20 -19.65 -1.85
C ALA A 122 25.85 -18.23 -2.32
N GLY A 123 26.84 -17.50 -2.83
CA GLY A 123 26.63 -16.16 -3.38
C GLY A 123 25.66 -16.18 -4.57
N TRP A 124 24.87 -15.11 -4.71
CA TRP A 124 23.71 -15.00 -5.61
C TRP A 124 22.56 -16.00 -5.36
N GLY A 125 22.58 -16.71 -4.22
CA GLY A 125 21.40 -17.40 -3.67
C GLY A 125 20.27 -16.42 -3.38
N ALA A 126 19.04 -16.91 -3.32
CA ALA A 126 17.89 -16.09 -2.94
C ALA A 126 16.90 -16.84 -2.06
N PHE A 127 16.38 -16.13 -1.07
CA PHE A 127 15.10 -16.45 -0.46
C PHE A 127 14.01 -15.95 -1.40
N TYR A 128 13.30 -16.88 -2.04
CA TYR A 128 12.30 -16.58 -3.06
C TYR A 128 10.97 -17.17 -2.62
N LEU A 129 9.97 -16.29 -2.48
CA LEU A 129 8.60 -16.67 -2.18
C LEU A 129 7.75 -16.48 -3.44
N HIS A 130 7.11 -17.57 -3.87
CA HIS A 130 6.15 -17.60 -4.97
C HIS A 130 4.73 -17.62 -4.38
N ALA A 131 3.85 -16.77 -4.89
CA ALA A 131 2.44 -16.71 -4.50
C ALA A 131 1.63 -17.79 -5.23
N ILE A 132 0.76 -18.51 -4.52
CA ILE A 132 -0.01 -19.63 -5.09
C ILE A 132 -0.89 -19.19 -6.27
N ASP A 133 -1.50 -18.02 -6.15
CA ASP A 133 -2.22 -17.33 -7.22
C ASP A 133 -1.55 -15.94 -7.45
N PRO A 134 -1.42 -15.46 -8.70
CA PRO A 134 -0.77 -14.18 -8.98
C PRO A 134 -1.49 -12.98 -8.35
N ILE A 135 -0.73 -12.15 -7.63
CA ILE A 135 -1.25 -11.00 -6.86
C ILE A 135 -1.35 -9.78 -7.77
N ALA A 136 -2.51 -9.13 -7.85
CA ALA A 136 -2.68 -7.91 -8.65
C ALA A 136 -1.80 -6.78 -8.09
N ARG A 137 -0.82 -6.33 -8.88
CA ARG A 137 0.22 -5.39 -8.43
C ARG A 137 -0.31 -3.98 -8.14
N GLN A 138 -1.45 -3.63 -8.74
CA GLN A 138 -2.12 -2.35 -8.56
C GLN A 138 -2.85 -2.23 -7.20
N ASP A 139 -3.05 -3.35 -6.49
CA ASP A 139 -3.81 -3.43 -5.24
C ASP A 139 -2.90 -3.18 -4.01
N TYR A 140 -1.62 -2.82 -4.21
CA TYR A 140 -0.61 -2.56 -3.17
C TYR A 140 0.39 -1.48 -3.62
N ASP A 141 0.92 -0.70 -2.68
CA ASP A 141 1.93 0.35 -2.92
C ASP A 141 3.37 -0.15 -2.66
N LEU A 142 3.59 -0.91 -1.59
CA LEU A 142 4.92 -1.27 -1.11
C LEU A 142 5.02 -2.68 -0.51
N ILE A 143 6.26 -3.16 -0.44
CA ILE A 143 6.68 -4.33 0.33
C ILE A 143 7.20 -3.84 1.68
N ARG A 144 6.72 -4.41 2.79
CA ARG A 144 7.20 -4.11 4.15
C ARG A 144 7.71 -5.38 4.84
N PHE A 145 8.84 -5.26 5.54
CA PHE A 145 9.29 -6.28 6.51
C PHE A 145 10.24 -5.67 7.54
N TRP A 146 10.43 -6.33 8.68
CA TRP A 146 11.54 -6.08 9.58
C TRP A 146 12.70 -7.02 9.28
N VAL A 147 13.93 -6.53 9.37
CA VAL A 147 15.16 -7.30 9.10
C VAL A 147 16.22 -7.13 10.18
N HIS A 148 16.95 -8.19 10.50
CA HIS A 148 18.04 -8.20 11.50
C HIS A 148 19.24 -9.02 11.00
N GLY A 149 20.45 -8.46 11.00
CA GLY A 149 21.63 -9.07 10.37
C GLY A 149 22.44 -10.02 11.25
N GLY A 150 21.81 -10.57 12.29
CA GLY A 150 22.50 -11.32 13.34
C GLY A 150 23.54 -10.47 14.08
N THR A 151 24.55 -11.10 14.67
CA THR A 151 25.61 -10.40 15.42
C THR A 151 26.49 -9.49 14.56
N THR A 152 26.62 -9.79 13.27
CA THR A 152 27.63 -9.18 12.38
C THR A 152 27.05 -8.10 11.46
N GLY A 153 25.82 -8.27 10.96
CA GLY A 153 25.26 -7.43 9.91
C GLY A 153 26.04 -7.46 8.59
N GLY A 154 25.74 -6.51 7.71
CA GLY A 154 26.47 -6.28 6.46
C GLY A 154 26.04 -7.15 5.28
N GLN A 155 24.97 -7.94 5.44
CA GLN A 155 24.30 -8.60 4.31
C GLN A 155 23.69 -7.52 3.40
N VAL A 156 23.79 -7.68 2.08
CA VAL A 156 23.07 -6.85 1.11
C VAL A 156 22.02 -7.73 0.43
N LEU A 157 20.75 -7.36 0.58
CA LEU A 157 19.63 -8.03 -0.05
C LEU A 157 19.19 -7.20 -1.26
N ARG A 158 19.13 -7.81 -2.44
CA ARG A 158 18.48 -7.24 -3.62
C ARG A 158 17.04 -7.73 -3.64
N VAL A 159 16.10 -6.80 -3.43
CA VAL A 159 14.66 -7.07 -3.55
C VAL A 159 14.30 -7.07 -5.04
N VAL A 160 13.70 -8.15 -5.55
CA VAL A 160 13.36 -8.33 -6.97
C VAL A 160 11.96 -8.95 -7.11
N LEU A 161 11.17 -8.49 -8.09
CA LEU A 161 9.86 -9.08 -8.43
C LEU A 161 9.99 -10.14 -9.54
N ALA A 162 9.10 -11.13 -9.51
CA ALA A 162 8.88 -12.10 -10.58
C ALA A 162 7.51 -11.90 -11.25
N ASP A 163 7.46 -12.07 -12.57
CA ASP A 163 6.24 -12.02 -13.39
C ASP A 163 5.49 -13.36 -13.45
N GLU A 164 4.29 -13.38 -14.03
CA GLU A 164 3.48 -14.60 -14.22
C GLU A 164 4.19 -15.72 -15.02
N SER A 165 5.23 -15.39 -15.78
CA SER A 165 6.08 -16.35 -16.51
C SER A 165 7.27 -16.85 -15.67
N ASN A 166 7.32 -16.54 -14.37
CA ASN A 166 8.46 -16.79 -13.46
C ASN A 166 9.78 -16.15 -13.93
N SER A 167 9.70 -15.03 -14.65
CA SER A 167 10.86 -14.23 -15.04
C SER A 167 11.08 -13.08 -14.05
N PHE A 168 12.29 -12.97 -13.52
CA PHE A 168 12.68 -11.86 -12.64
C PHE A 168 12.90 -10.58 -13.45
N LEU A 169 12.49 -9.44 -12.89
CA LEU A 169 12.81 -8.13 -13.44
C LEU A 169 14.29 -7.76 -13.24
N GLY A 170 14.77 -6.78 -14.02
CA GLY A 170 16.13 -6.25 -13.86
C GLY A 170 16.20 -5.18 -12.76
N GLU A 171 15.10 -4.45 -12.58
CA GLU A 171 14.84 -3.49 -11.54
C GLU A 171 14.88 -4.16 -10.16
N ASN A 172 15.63 -3.57 -9.23
CA ASN A 172 15.81 -4.09 -7.88
C ASN A 172 16.25 -2.97 -6.93
N VAL A 173 15.91 -3.12 -5.64
CA VAL A 173 16.34 -2.21 -4.57
C VAL A 173 17.28 -2.96 -3.63
N GLU A 174 18.44 -2.35 -3.33
CA GLU A 174 19.42 -2.89 -2.39
C GLU A 174 19.15 -2.44 -0.95
N VAL A 175 19.06 -3.41 -0.05
CA VAL A 175 18.85 -3.24 1.39
C VAL A 175 20.09 -3.75 2.12
N THR A 176 20.84 -2.85 2.75
CA THR A 176 21.95 -3.23 3.64
C THR A 176 21.41 -3.53 5.03
N VAL A 177 21.62 -4.74 5.51
CA VAL A 177 21.07 -5.23 6.78
C VAL A 177 21.98 -4.85 7.96
N PRO A 178 21.45 -4.26 9.05
CA PRO A 178 22.25 -3.80 10.17
C PRO A 178 22.64 -4.93 11.14
N ALA A 179 23.73 -4.72 11.86
CA ALA A 179 24.21 -5.62 12.90
C ALA A 179 23.42 -5.44 14.22
N ASN A 180 22.97 -6.54 14.81
CA ASN A 180 22.46 -6.62 16.19
C ASN A 180 21.32 -5.61 16.52
N GLN A 181 20.49 -5.27 15.54
CA GLN A 181 19.27 -4.48 15.71
C GLN A 181 18.26 -4.82 14.60
N TRP A 182 16.97 -4.68 14.91
CA TRP A 182 15.91 -4.76 13.92
C TRP A 182 15.79 -3.43 13.16
N GLN A 183 15.56 -3.50 11.85
CA GLN A 183 15.27 -2.35 11.00
C GLN A 183 14.02 -2.61 10.16
N LEU A 184 13.11 -1.63 10.16
CA LEU A 184 11.99 -1.58 9.23
C LEU A 184 12.52 -1.32 7.82
N VAL A 185 12.05 -2.11 6.87
CA VAL A 185 12.30 -1.98 5.44
C VAL A 185 10.97 -1.76 4.75
N GLU A 186 10.87 -0.68 3.98
CA GLU A 186 9.74 -0.37 3.11
C GLU A 186 10.29 -0.10 1.72
N VAL A 187 9.84 -0.88 0.73
CA VAL A 187 10.28 -0.78 -0.68
C VAL A 187 9.05 -0.56 -1.55
N ASN A 188 8.95 0.62 -2.16
CA ASN A 188 7.85 0.94 -3.07
C ASN A 188 7.90 -0.03 -4.26
N LEU A 189 6.75 -0.60 -4.63
CA LEU A 189 6.65 -1.46 -5.81
C LEU A 189 6.99 -0.69 -7.10
N SER A 190 6.89 0.65 -7.11
CA SER A 190 7.33 1.51 -8.22
C SER A 190 8.81 1.37 -8.56
N ASP A 191 9.63 1.09 -7.55
CA ASP A 191 11.09 1.13 -7.65
C ASP A 191 11.66 -0.23 -8.10
N LEU A 192 10.79 -1.25 -8.15
CA LEU A 192 11.02 -2.61 -8.59
C LEU A 192 10.48 -2.88 -10.01
N GLY A 193 10.27 -1.83 -10.81
CA GLY A 193 9.71 -1.92 -12.16
C GLY A 193 8.18 -2.02 -12.17
N ASN A 194 7.62 -2.48 -13.28
CA ASN A 194 6.17 -2.50 -13.51
C ASN A 194 5.68 -3.87 -13.99
N LEU A 195 4.59 -4.35 -13.39
CA LEU A 195 3.93 -5.63 -13.66
C LEU A 195 2.41 -5.46 -13.55
N SER A 196 1.62 -6.28 -14.25
CA SER A 196 0.19 -6.40 -13.96
C SER A 196 -0.05 -7.22 -12.69
N TYR A 197 0.69 -8.33 -12.55
CA TYR A 197 0.62 -9.24 -11.42
C TYR A 197 2.02 -9.62 -10.92
N ILE A 198 2.16 -9.77 -9.62
CA ILE A 198 3.35 -10.31 -8.93
C ILE A 198 3.12 -11.81 -8.76
N SER A 199 4.01 -12.64 -9.31
CA SER A 199 4.00 -14.09 -9.03
C SER A 199 4.89 -14.46 -7.85
N GLY A 200 5.86 -13.61 -7.51
CA GLY A 200 6.76 -13.85 -6.39
C GLY A 200 7.72 -12.69 -6.11
N ILE A 201 8.35 -12.76 -4.95
CA ILE A 201 9.30 -11.77 -4.43
C ILE A 201 10.56 -12.50 -4.01
N ALA A 202 11.70 -12.10 -4.59
CA ALA A 202 13.02 -12.62 -4.23
C ALA A 202 13.78 -11.59 -3.40
N LEU A 203 14.33 -12.04 -2.28
CA LEU A 203 15.43 -11.40 -1.58
C LEU A 203 16.70 -12.16 -1.98
N GLN A 204 17.45 -11.59 -2.93
CA GLN A 204 18.67 -12.19 -3.47
C GLN A 204 19.92 -11.64 -2.78
N GLU A 205 20.92 -12.49 -2.55
CA GLU A 205 22.24 -12.10 -2.07
C GLU A 205 22.94 -11.19 -3.11
N GLY A 206 23.33 -9.98 -2.70
CA GLY A 206 23.76 -8.91 -3.61
C GLY A 206 25.27 -8.74 -3.81
N THR A 207 26.12 -9.41 -3.04
CA THR A 207 27.58 -9.21 -3.03
C THR A 207 28.40 -10.37 -3.60
N GLY A 208 27.79 -11.53 -3.83
CA GLY A 208 28.46 -12.78 -4.15
C GLY A 208 29.06 -13.49 -2.91
N ALA A 209 28.70 -13.09 -1.69
CA ALA A 209 29.30 -13.58 -0.45
C ALA A 209 28.39 -14.55 0.33
N ALA A 210 28.97 -15.67 0.77
CA ALA A 210 28.28 -16.69 1.57
C ALA A 210 29.30 -17.46 2.45
N PRO A 211 28.88 -18.10 3.55
CA PRO A 211 27.51 -18.12 4.07
C PRO A 211 27.13 -16.80 4.76
N ALA A 212 25.86 -16.43 4.64
CA ALA A 212 25.34 -15.19 5.23
C ALA A 212 23.93 -15.41 5.81
N THR A 213 23.82 -15.37 7.15
CA THR A 213 22.56 -15.53 7.88
C THR A 213 21.98 -14.18 8.28
N PHE A 214 20.67 -13.99 8.10
CA PHE A 214 19.88 -12.86 8.58
C PHE A 214 18.47 -13.34 8.99
N TYR A 215 17.69 -12.46 9.59
CA TYR A 215 16.35 -12.77 10.10
C TYR A 215 15.33 -11.77 9.54
N ILE A 216 14.11 -12.24 9.29
CA ILE A 216 12.96 -11.48 8.79
C ILE A 216 11.80 -11.67 9.78
N ASP A 217 11.02 -10.61 10.00
CA ASP A 217 9.79 -10.65 10.81
C ASP A 217 8.76 -9.64 10.25
N ASP A 218 7.49 -9.78 10.62
CA ASP A 218 6.32 -9.02 10.11
C ASP A 218 6.39 -8.68 8.60
N TYR A 219 6.45 -9.71 7.74
CA TYR A 219 6.60 -9.54 6.28
C TYR A 219 5.22 -9.45 5.62
N GLU A 220 4.94 -8.37 4.89
CA GLU A 220 3.65 -8.08 4.24
C GLU A 220 3.79 -7.28 2.93
N LEU A 221 2.78 -7.39 2.05
CA LEU A 221 2.47 -6.34 1.05
C LEU A 221 1.49 -5.34 1.65
N VAL A 222 1.61 -4.07 1.27
CA VAL A 222 0.87 -2.96 1.91
C VAL A 222 0.21 -2.08 0.85
N ASP A 223 -1.11 -1.95 0.95
CA ASP A 223 -1.92 -0.87 0.39
C ASP A 223 -1.96 0.26 1.42
N LEU A 224 -1.53 1.47 1.04
CA LEU A 224 -1.53 2.63 1.92
C LEU A 224 -2.85 3.42 1.88
N ASP A 225 -3.85 2.97 1.12
CA ASP A 225 -5.12 3.67 0.85
C ASP A 225 -4.87 5.11 0.36
N LEU A 226 -3.88 5.25 -0.53
CA LEU A 226 -3.54 6.53 -1.13
C LEU A 226 -4.65 6.91 -2.12
N PRO A 227 -5.23 8.12 -2.01
CA PRO A 227 -6.21 8.56 -2.99
C PRO A 227 -5.55 8.56 -4.37
N PRO A 228 -6.21 8.01 -5.41
CA PRO A 228 -5.58 7.76 -6.70
C PRO A 228 -4.94 9.04 -7.23
N THR A 229 -3.63 8.99 -7.50
CA THR A 229 -2.88 10.14 -7.99
C THR A 229 -3.65 10.75 -9.15
N PRO A 230 -4.07 12.03 -9.07
CA PRO A 230 -5.00 12.60 -10.02
C PRO A 230 -4.38 12.54 -11.41
N THR A 231 -4.92 11.65 -12.25
CA THR A 231 -4.58 11.61 -13.67
C THR A 231 -4.80 13.03 -14.18
N PRO A 232 -3.77 13.71 -14.72
CA PRO A 232 -3.91 15.10 -15.12
C PRO A 232 -5.01 15.16 -16.17
N GLU A 233 -6.14 15.81 -15.82
CA GLU A 233 -7.23 16.00 -16.77
C GLU A 233 -6.63 16.59 -18.06
N PRO A 234 -6.98 16.05 -19.25
CA PRO A 234 -6.50 16.62 -20.50
C PRO A 234 -6.91 18.10 -20.56
N ILE A 235 -5.96 19.00 -20.29
CA ILE A 235 -6.21 20.44 -20.27
C ILE A 235 -6.82 20.78 -21.62
N ALA A 236 -8.08 21.17 -21.61
CA ALA A 236 -8.83 21.42 -22.84
C ALA A 236 -8.08 22.48 -23.64
N GLY A 237 -7.50 22.06 -24.77
CA GLY A 237 -6.77 22.95 -25.65
C GLY A 237 -7.67 24.12 -26.08
N PRO A 238 -7.10 25.30 -26.37
CA PRO A 238 -7.87 26.47 -26.78
C PRO A 238 -8.80 26.08 -27.94
N ALA A 239 -10.10 26.33 -27.79
CA ALA A 239 -11.12 25.79 -28.69
C ALA A 239 -10.90 26.26 -30.14
N LEU A 240 -10.42 25.34 -30.99
CA LEU A 240 -10.11 25.61 -32.39
C LEU A 240 -11.40 25.63 -33.22
N ILE A 241 -12.00 26.81 -33.33
CA ILE A 241 -13.14 27.06 -34.22
C ILE A 241 -12.60 27.42 -35.61
N VAL A 242 -12.85 26.55 -36.59
CA VAL A 242 -12.55 26.82 -38.01
C VAL A 242 -13.80 27.41 -38.67
N ASP A 243 -13.81 28.72 -38.90
CA ASP A 243 -14.84 29.35 -39.72
C ASP A 243 -14.56 29.11 -41.21
N ALA A 244 -15.34 28.21 -41.82
CA ALA A 244 -15.25 27.90 -43.24
C ALA A 244 -15.93 28.96 -44.15
N GLY A 245 -16.74 29.86 -43.58
CA GLY A 245 -17.43 30.96 -44.25
C GLY A 245 -16.70 32.31 -44.14
N ALA A 246 -15.70 32.43 -43.27
CA ALA A 246 -14.81 33.59 -43.19
C ALA A 246 -14.08 33.89 -44.51
N GLU A 247 -13.64 35.14 -44.67
CA GLU A 247 -12.91 35.60 -45.87
C GLU A 247 -11.60 34.83 -46.05
N ARG A 248 -11.62 33.82 -46.93
CA ARG A 248 -10.41 33.13 -47.36
C ARG A 248 -9.71 33.96 -48.41
N HIS A 249 -8.52 34.44 -48.08
CA HIS A 249 -7.60 35.01 -49.06
C HIS A 249 -7.35 33.98 -50.17
N PRO A 250 -7.48 34.36 -51.47
CA PRO A 250 -7.04 33.51 -52.56
C PRO A 250 -5.55 33.22 -52.40
N ILE A 251 -5.14 31.97 -52.59
CA ILE A 251 -3.72 31.64 -52.78
C ILE A 251 -3.29 32.38 -54.05
N ASN A 252 -2.18 33.12 -54.00
CA ASN A 252 -1.65 33.80 -55.19
C ASN A 252 -1.43 32.74 -56.30
N PRO A 253 -1.97 32.92 -57.52
CA PRO A 253 -1.74 31.97 -58.61
C PRO A 253 -0.26 31.61 -58.84
N ASP A 254 0.69 32.52 -58.57
CA ASP A 254 2.13 32.25 -58.68
C ASP A 254 2.66 31.21 -57.67
N ILE A 255 1.89 30.87 -56.63
CA ILE A 255 2.25 29.86 -55.60
C ILE A 255 1.88 28.45 -56.05
N TYR A 256 1.06 28.28 -57.10
CA TYR A 256 0.82 26.98 -57.72
C TYR A 256 2.02 26.54 -58.55
N GLY A 257 3.03 25.96 -57.88
CA GLY A 257 4.19 25.37 -58.53
C GLY A 257 3.81 24.35 -59.60
N ILE A 258 4.56 24.33 -60.71
CA ILE A 258 4.30 23.49 -61.89
C ILE A 258 4.59 22.02 -61.56
N ASN A 259 3.61 21.33 -60.95
CA ASN A 259 3.72 19.91 -60.58
C ASN A 259 3.52 18.95 -61.76
N TYR A 260 3.39 19.50 -62.98
CA TYR A 260 3.32 18.76 -64.26
C TYR A 260 4.12 19.52 -65.33
N ALA A 261 5.44 19.46 -65.24
CA ALA A 261 6.27 19.75 -66.40
C ALA A 261 6.21 18.55 -67.36
N ASP A 262 5.49 18.73 -68.47
CA ASP A 262 5.63 17.90 -69.67
C ASP A 262 7.11 17.91 -70.12
N GLU A 263 7.64 16.79 -70.64
CA GLU A 263 9.03 16.71 -71.10
C GLU A 263 9.37 17.80 -72.15
N THR A 264 8.40 18.21 -72.95
CA THR A 264 8.55 19.32 -73.91
C THR A 264 8.72 20.68 -73.24
N LEU A 265 8.10 20.92 -72.08
CA LEU A 265 8.29 22.14 -71.30
C LEU A 265 9.64 22.13 -70.58
N ALA A 266 10.08 20.97 -70.07
CA ALA A 266 11.39 20.82 -69.46
C ALA A 266 12.53 21.13 -70.47
N GLN A 267 12.44 20.58 -71.69
CA GLN A 267 13.39 20.89 -72.76
C GLN A 267 13.36 22.38 -73.18
N ALA A 268 12.20 23.04 -73.12
CA ALA A 268 12.06 24.45 -73.48
C ALA A 268 12.69 25.43 -72.46
N VAL A 269 12.87 25.03 -71.19
CA VAL A 269 13.49 25.86 -70.14
C VAL A 269 14.98 25.56 -69.89
N ASN A 270 15.54 24.54 -70.54
CA ASN A 270 16.96 24.17 -70.49
C ASN A 270 17.48 23.97 -69.04
N LEU A 271 16.79 23.09 -68.30
CA LEU A 271 17.23 22.49 -67.03
C LEU A 271 17.76 21.07 -67.26
#